data_AF-E5RK67-F1
#
_entry.id   AF-E5RK67-F1
#
_cell.length_a   1.000
_cell.length_b   1.000
_cell.length_c   1.000
_cell.angle_alpha   90.00
_cell.angle_beta   90.00
_cell.angle_gamma   90.00
#
_symmetry.space_group_name_H-M   'P 1'
#
loop_
_entity.id
_entity.type
_entity.pdbx_description
1 polymer ?
#
loop_
_entity_poly.entity_id
_entity_poly.type
_entity_poly.pdbx_seq_one_letter_code
_entity_poly.pdbx_strand_id
1 'polypeptide(L)'
;MGPSCPVFLSFTKLSLWWLLLTPAGGEEAKRPPPRAPGDPLSSPSPTALPQGGSHTETEDRLFKHLFRGYNRWARPVPNTSDVVIVRFGLSIAQLIDVDEKNQMMTTN
;
A
#
# COMPACT_ATOMS: atom_id res chain seq x y z
N MET A 1 -3.22 41.26 -28.04
CA MET A 1 -1.75 41.08 -27.91
C MET A 1 -1.42 40.78 -26.46
N GLY A 2 -1.16 39.52 -26.14
CA GLY A 2 -0.49 39.14 -24.89
C GLY A 2 0.82 38.47 -25.27
N PRO A 3 1.96 38.79 -24.64
CA PRO A 3 3.14 37.98 -24.79
C PRO A 3 3.10 36.82 -23.80
N SER A 4 2.95 35.64 -24.37
CA SER A 4 3.23 34.34 -23.80
C SER A 4 4.64 34.31 -23.19
N CYS A 5 4.76 33.91 -21.92
CA CYS A 5 6.03 33.57 -21.31
C CYS A 5 6.56 32.25 -21.90
N PRO A 6 7.85 32.17 -22.24
CA PRO A 6 8.62 31.00 -21.82
C PRO A 6 10.03 31.42 -21.36
N VAL A 7 10.32 31.30 -20.07
CA VAL A 7 11.71 31.35 -19.58
C VAL A 7 12.16 29.91 -19.36
N PHE A 8 12.92 29.42 -20.34
CA PHE A 8 13.75 28.23 -20.26
C PHE A 8 14.65 28.31 -19.02
N LEU A 9 14.36 27.53 -17.98
CA LEU A 9 15.31 27.29 -16.89
C LEU A 9 16.32 26.24 -17.37
N SER A 10 17.47 26.75 -17.83
CA SER A 10 18.61 25.94 -18.26
C SER A 10 19.24 25.14 -17.11
N PHE A 11 19.62 23.90 -17.40
CA PHE A 11 20.19 22.89 -16.49
C PHE A 11 21.49 23.32 -15.78
N THR A 12 22.13 24.40 -16.20
CA THR A 12 23.36 24.90 -15.56
C THR A 12 23.13 25.61 -14.22
N LYS A 13 21.88 25.90 -13.84
CA LYS A 13 21.56 26.53 -12.53
C LYS A 13 21.38 25.57 -11.35
N LEU A 14 21.39 24.25 -11.56
CA LEU A 14 21.31 23.27 -10.46
C LEU A 14 22.68 22.90 -9.86
N SER A 15 23.77 23.07 -10.61
CA SER A 15 25.11 22.64 -10.15
C SER A 15 25.70 23.53 -9.05
N LEU A 16 25.23 24.78 -8.91
CA LEU A 16 25.70 25.69 -7.85
C LEU A 16 24.89 25.59 -6.55
N TRP A 17 23.73 24.93 -6.55
CA TRP A 17 22.87 24.88 -5.36
C TRP A 17 23.35 23.86 -4.32
N TRP A 18 24.19 22.91 -4.73
CA TRP A 18 24.79 21.91 -3.84
C TRP A 18 25.89 22.48 -2.91
N LEU A 19 26.47 23.64 -3.23
CA LEU A 19 27.50 24.26 -2.37
C LEU A 19 26.93 25.04 -1.18
N LEU A 20 25.62 25.30 -1.14
CA LEU A 20 24.98 26.04 -0.04
C LEU A 20 24.40 25.14 1.07
N LEU A 21 24.53 23.82 0.94
CA LEU A 21 23.97 22.87 1.90
C LEU A 21 25.05 21.95 2.47
N THR A 22 26.10 22.56 3.03
CA THR A 22 27.06 21.86 3.89
C THR A 22 26.89 22.39 5.32
N PRO A 23 26.74 21.51 6.33
CA PRO A 23 26.35 21.86 7.69
C PRO A 23 27.54 22.41 8.48
N ALA A 24 27.43 23.64 8.99
CA ALA A 24 28.33 24.14 10.02
C ALA A 24 27.76 23.77 11.39
N GLY A 25 28.49 22.91 12.11
CA GLY A 25 28.15 22.46 13.45
C GLY A 25 28.04 23.60 14.47
N GLY A 26 27.10 23.44 15.39
CA GLY A 26 27.05 24.13 16.66
C GLY A 26 26.74 23.11 17.74
N GLU A 27 27.75 22.78 18.54
CA GLU A 27 27.61 22.06 19.80
C GLU A 27 26.67 22.84 20.74
N GLU A 28 25.67 22.17 21.30
CA GLU A 28 25.14 22.53 22.61
C GLU A 28 24.77 21.24 23.34
N ALA A 29 25.66 20.85 24.24
CA ALA A 29 25.61 19.67 25.07
C ALA A 29 24.49 19.78 26.11
N LYS A 30 23.27 19.37 25.73
CA LYS A 30 22.22 19.07 26.72
C LYS A 30 22.47 17.68 27.31
N ARG A 31 23.12 17.66 28.47
CA ARG A 31 23.50 16.47 29.25
C ARG A 31 22.32 15.47 29.35
N PRO A 32 22.54 14.16 29.12
CA PRO A 32 21.53 13.15 29.38
C PRO A 32 21.26 13.02 30.89
N PRO A 33 20.01 12.75 31.32
CA PRO A 33 19.70 12.54 32.73
C PRO A 33 20.47 11.33 33.28
N PRO A 34 20.92 11.37 34.55
CA PRO A 34 21.66 10.28 35.16
C PRO A 34 20.80 9.01 35.21
N ARG A 35 21.31 7.94 34.59
CA ARG A 35 20.70 6.60 34.62
C ARG A 35 20.77 6.06 36.05
N ALA A 36 19.62 5.68 36.60
CA ALA A 36 19.52 5.05 37.92
C ALA A 36 20.29 3.72 37.94
N PRO A 37 20.97 3.37 39.05
CA PRO A 37 21.67 2.11 39.19
C PRO A 37 20.71 1.02 39.67
N GLY A 38 20.53 -0.03 38.86
CA GLY A 38 20.02 -1.32 39.32
C GLY A 38 18.73 -1.78 38.64
N ASP A 39 18.88 -2.42 37.49
CA ASP A 39 17.95 -3.47 37.04
C ASP A 39 18.78 -4.61 36.41
N PRO A 40 18.90 -5.77 37.08
CA PRO A 40 19.45 -6.97 36.47
C PRO A 40 18.29 -7.74 35.83
N LEU A 41 18.02 -7.51 34.55
CA LEU A 41 17.15 -8.40 33.80
C LEU A 41 17.82 -8.78 32.48
N SER A 42 18.31 -10.00 32.46
CA SER A 42 18.67 -10.78 31.28
C SER A 42 17.65 -10.57 30.16
N SER A 43 18.00 -9.79 29.13
CA SER A 43 17.30 -9.83 27.86
C SER A 43 17.82 -11.02 27.06
N PRO A 44 17.00 -12.06 26.77
CA PRO A 44 17.37 -13.03 25.76
C PRO A 44 17.41 -12.33 24.41
N SER A 45 18.58 -12.41 23.76
CA SER A 45 18.85 -12.53 22.31
C SER A 45 18.02 -11.72 21.30
N PRO A 46 18.67 -11.18 20.25
CA PRO A 46 18.03 -10.38 19.21
C PRO A 46 16.88 -11.17 18.58
N THR A 47 15.76 -10.48 18.42
CA THR A 47 14.60 -10.85 17.62
C THR A 47 15.03 -11.61 16.37
N ALA A 48 14.94 -12.94 16.43
CA ALA A 48 15.03 -13.78 15.25
C ALA A 48 13.78 -13.47 14.42
N LEU A 49 13.92 -12.58 13.45
CA LEU A 49 12.98 -12.50 12.34
C LEU A 49 12.91 -13.92 11.76
N PRO A 50 11.72 -14.55 11.67
CA PRO A 50 11.63 -15.86 11.06
C PRO A 50 12.15 -15.72 9.64
N GLN A 51 13.29 -16.39 9.44
CA GLN A 51 14.03 -16.46 8.21
C GLN A 51 13.12 -16.92 7.07
N GLY A 52 13.42 -16.38 5.89
CA GLY A 52 12.67 -16.56 4.66
C GLY A 52 12.16 -17.98 4.49
N GLY A 53 10.87 -18.16 4.73
CA GLY A 53 10.15 -19.29 4.19
C GLY A 53 10.20 -19.22 2.68
N SER A 54 10.19 -20.38 2.03
CA SER A 54 9.90 -20.46 0.61
C SER A 54 8.65 -19.64 0.29
N HIS A 55 8.56 -19.06 -0.92
CA HIS A 55 7.41 -18.23 -1.32
C HIS A 55 6.08 -18.90 -0.99
N THR A 56 6.02 -20.22 -1.22
CA THR A 56 4.89 -21.10 -0.92
C THR A 56 4.52 -21.17 0.56
N GLU A 57 5.50 -21.28 1.47
CA GLU A 57 5.21 -21.29 2.92
C GLU A 57 4.66 -19.96 3.42
N THR A 58 5.09 -18.86 2.80
CA THR A 58 4.59 -17.52 3.13
C THR A 58 3.15 -17.35 2.62
N GLU A 59 2.85 -17.81 1.41
CA GLU A 59 1.50 -17.83 0.83
C GLU A 59 0.53 -18.66 1.66
N ASP A 60 0.93 -19.86 2.09
CA ASP A 60 0.10 -20.74 2.90
C ASP A 60 -0.25 -20.14 4.27
N ARG A 61 0.72 -19.47 4.90
CA ARG A 61 0.50 -18.76 6.17
C ARG A 61 -0.47 -17.60 6.00
N LEU A 62 -0.31 -16.82 4.92
CA LEU A 62 -1.19 -15.71 4.61
C LEU A 62 -2.62 -16.20 4.32
N PHE A 63 -2.77 -17.24 3.52
CA PHE A 63 -4.07 -17.84 3.21
C PHE A 63 -4.79 -18.30 4.48
N LYS A 64 -4.10 -19.07 5.33
CA LYS A 64 -4.66 -19.52 6.62
C LYS A 64 -5.04 -18.35 7.52
N HIS A 65 -4.27 -17.26 7.51
CA HIS A 65 -4.56 -16.08 8.32
C HIS A 65 -5.80 -15.32 7.81
N LEU A 66 -5.88 -15.03 6.51
CA LEU A 66 -6.97 -14.25 5.91
C LEU A 66 -8.33 -14.96 6.01
N PHE A 67 -8.34 -16.28 5.86
CA PHE A 67 -9.59 -17.05 5.91
C PHE A 67 -9.96 -17.55 7.31
N ARG A 68 -9.12 -17.34 8.33
CA ARG A 68 -9.45 -17.71 9.71
C ARG A 68 -10.57 -16.81 10.23
N GLY A 69 -11.78 -17.37 10.33
CA GLY A 69 -12.96 -16.65 10.84
C GLY A 69 -13.64 -15.75 9.80
N TYR A 70 -13.29 -15.87 8.51
CA TYR A 70 -13.97 -15.15 7.44
C TYR A 70 -15.37 -15.70 7.18
N ASN A 71 -16.41 -14.86 7.31
CA ASN A 71 -17.79 -15.23 7.03
C ASN A 71 -18.19 -14.84 5.60
N ARG A 72 -18.39 -15.84 4.74
CA ARG A 72 -18.74 -15.64 3.31
C ARG A 72 -20.15 -15.09 3.08
N TRP A 73 -21.05 -15.21 4.06
CA TRP A 73 -22.42 -14.71 3.95
C TRP A 73 -22.58 -13.31 4.53
N ALA A 74 -21.58 -12.81 5.26
CA ALA A 74 -21.60 -11.46 5.79
C ALA A 74 -21.20 -10.44 4.72
N ARG A 75 -21.89 -9.30 4.71
CA ARG A 75 -21.51 -8.15 3.87
C ARG A 75 -20.14 -7.64 4.32
N PRO A 76 -19.14 -7.46 3.43
CA PRO A 76 -17.79 -7.05 3.80
C PRO A 76 -17.73 -5.54 4.06
N VAL A 77 -18.26 -5.11 5.19
CA VAL A 77 -18.22 -3.70 5.62
C VAL A 77 -17.75 -3.60 7.08
N PRO A 78 -16.92 -2.59 7.41
CA PRO A 78 -16.57 -2.32 8.80
C PRO A 78 -17.76 -1.75 9.59
N ASN A 79 -18.58 -0.90 8.95
CA ASN A 79 -19.77 -0.32 9.56
C ASN A 79 -21.03 -0.66 8.76
N THR A 80 -22.16 -0.84 9.46
CA THR A 80 -23.46 -1.16 8.85
C THR A 80 -24.01 -0.04 7.97
N SER A 81 -23.57 1.21 8.19
CA SER A 81 -23.99 2.37 7.41
C SER A 81 -23.29 2.52 6.06
N ASP A 82 -22.18 1.80 5.84
CA ASP A 82 -21.37 1.95 4.64
C ASP A 82 -21.92 1.12 3.48
N VAL A 83 -21.95 1.71 2.27
CA VAL A 83 -22.43 1.07 1.04
C VAL A 83 -21.29 0.38 0.28
N VAL A 84 -21.59 -0.75 -0.37
CA VAL A 84 -20.65 -1.48 -1.24
C VAL A 84 -20.97 -1.17 -2.69
N ILE A 85 -20.00 -0.68 -3.44
CA ILE A 85 -20.15 -0.34 -4.86
C ILE A 85 -19.77 -1.57 -5.70
N VAL A 86 -20.76 -2.18 -6.34
CA VAL A 86 -20.53 -3.28 -7.29
C VAL A 86 -20.37 -2.71 -8.69
N ARG A 87 -19.19 -2.92 -9.28
CA ARG A 87 -18.92 -2.55 -10.67
C ARG A 87 -19.24 -3.76 -11.54
N PHE A 88 -20.34 -3.71 -12.27
CA PHE A 88 -20.68 -4.75 -13.24
C PHE A 88 -20.40 -4.27 -14.67
N GLY A 89 -19.97 -5.20 -15.51
CA GLY A 89 -19.77 -5.00 -16.93
C GLY A 89 -20.13 -6.30 -17.63
N LEU A 90 -20.77 -6.20 -18.79
CA LEU A 90 -21.14 -7.35 -19.61
C LEU A 90 -20.39 -7.23 -20.93
N SER A 91 -19.86 -8.34 -21.41
CA SER A 91 -19.27 -8.48 -22.74
C SER A 91 -19.96 -9.64 -23.42
N ILE A 92 -20.49 -9.41 -24.61
CA ILE A 92 -21.14 -10.45 -25.40
C ILE A 92 -20.07 -11.14 -26.25
N ALA A 93 -19.92 -12.45 -26.11
CA ALA A 93 -19.05 -13.21 -27.00
C ALA A 93 -19.78 -13.56 -28.30
N GLN A 94 -20.93 -14.21 -28.17
CA GLN A 94 -21.70 -14.73 -29.32
C GLN A 94 -23.20 -14.68 -29.06
N LEU A 95 -23.97 -14.50 -30.13
CA LEU A 95 -25.42 -14.69 -30.15
C LEU A 95 -25.70 -16.11 -30.68
N ILE A 96 -26.20 -16.99 -29.82
CA ILE A 96 -26.36 -18.42 -30.12
C ILE A 96 -27.66 -18.67 -30.88
N ASP A 97 -28.77 -18.17 -30.36
CA ASP A 97 -30.09 -18.39 -30.95
C ASP A 97 -31.08 -17.28 -30.56
N VAL A 98 -32.04 -17.03 -31.45
CA VAL A 98 -33.08 -16.02 -31.34
C VAL A 98 -34.42 -16.67 -31.65
N ASP A 99 -35.27 -16.78 -30.64
CA ASP A 99 -36.64 -17.25 -30.82
C ASP A 99 -37.61 -16.06 -30.78
N GLU A 100 -37.97 -15.57 -31.96
CA GLU A 100 -38.87 -14.42 -32.12
C GLU A 100 -40.32 -14.74 -31.71
N LYS A 101 -40.72 -16.02 -31.77
CA LYS A 101 -42.07 -16.45 -31.37
C LYS A 101 -42.21 -16.48 -29.86
N ASN A 102 -41.15 -16.90 -29.17
CA ASN A 102 -41.10 -16.98 -27.71
C ASN A 102 -40.39 -15.78 -27.05
N GLN A 103 -39.94 -14.79 -27.83
CA GLN A 103 -39.20 -13.61 -27.38
C GLN A 103 -37.96 -13.93 -26.53
N MET A 104 -37.22 -14.97 -26.92
CA MET A 104 -36.06 -15.44 -26.19
C MET A 104 -34.77 -15.20 -26.99
N MET A 105 -33.74 -14.75 -26.28
CA MET A 105 -32.38 -14.57 -26.82
C MET A 105 -31.41 -15.37 -25.96
N THR A 106 -30.53 -16.16 -26.58
CA THR A 106 -29.49 -16.93 -25.86
C THR A 106 -28.10 -16.46 -26.27
N THR A 107 -27.27 -16.07 -25.29
CA THR A 107 -25.87 -15.64 -25.49
C THR A 107 -24.93 -16.43 -24.57
N ASN A 108 -23.69 -16.67 -25.03
CA ASN A 108 -22.58 -17.15 -24.19
C ASN A 108 -21.83 -15.95 -23.58
#